data_AF-A0A1F6R1W7-F1
#
_entry.id   AF-A0A1F6R1W7-F1
#
_cell.length_a   1.000
_cell.length_b   1.000
_cell.length_c   1.000
_cell.angle_alpha   90.00
_cell.angle_beta   90.00
_cell.angle_gamma   90.00
#
_symmetry.space_group_name_H-M   'P 1'
#
loop_
_entity.id
_entity.type
_entity.pdbx_description
1 polymer ?
#
loop_
_entity_poly.entity_id
_entity_poly.type
_entity_poly.pdbx_seq_one_letter_code
_entity_poly.pdbx_strand_id
1 'polypeptide(L)'
;ATDSGAVRAVLERLKGCEVLIGEASSCTDTMTAFELAGYRDLSEEFGAKLIDLNKDEIILKRIPRPVCFDRIPIAKSVLDSEFVIDIAKLKTHASATVSLCMKNLFGTVVPRSNRIIMHSMVSQAVCDILQVVKPQLNIIEGIIGNQMDEVHSSPVHSKIMVGGPDLLSVDLVGCRCMGIEPDDVRHLRIARRIFGERDVRTVGERVEDVKKNYKRSRLASTMVRYALESVRGAVYRGMRRLV
;
A
#
# COMPACT_ATOMS: atom_id res chain seq x y z
N ALA A 1 1.09 2.42 11.70
CA ALA A 1 -0.14 2.26 10.88
C ALA A 1 -0.48 3.60 10.26
N THR A 2 -1.47 3.63 9.37
CA THR A 2 -2.13 4.87 8.94
C THR A 2 -2.72 5.58 10.18
N ASP A 3 -2.70 6.90 10.18
CA ASP A 3 -3.21 7.71 11.29
C ASP A 3 -4.74 7.61 11.41
N SER A 4 -5.26 7.32 12.61
CA SER A 4 -6.70 7.17 12.85
C SER A 4 -7.47 8.47 12.62
N GLY A 5 -6.85 9.64 12.79
CA GLY A 5 -7.45 10.93 12.45
C GLY A 5 -7.70 11.08 10.95
N ALA A 6 -6.80 10.56 10.11
CA ALA A 6 -7.01 10.55 8.66
C ALA A 6 -8.18 9.63 8.27
N VAL A 7 -8.27 8.45 8.90
CA VAL A 7 -9.41 7.53 8.67
C VAL A 7 -10.71 8.14 9.17
N ARG A 8 -10.73 8.74 10.36
CA ARG A 8 -11.88 9.48 10.90
C ARG A 8 -12.39 10.53 9.92
N ALA A 9 -11.51 11.36 9.37
CA ALA A 9 -11.89 12.41 8.42
C ALA A 9 -12.59 11.85 7.16
N VAL A 10 -12.22 10.64 6.73
CA VAL A 10 -12.91 9.93 5.65
C VAL A 10 -14.27 9.39 6.13
N LEU A 11 -14.32 8.73 7.29
CA LEU A 11 -15.56 8.18 7.84
C LEU A 11 -16.64 9.24 8.07
N GLU A 12 -16.26 10.45 8.50
CA GLU A 12 -17.18 11.59 8.64
C GLU A 12 -17.89 11.96 7.34
N ARG A 13 -17.28 11.70 6.18
CA ARG A 13 -17.85 11.94 4.85
C ARG A 13 -18.68 10.77 4.31
N LEU A 14 -18.61 9.61 4.96
CA LEU A 14 -19.30 8.38 4.55
C LEU A 14 -20.49 8.04 5.44
N LYS A 15 -21.03 9.01 6.19
CA LYS A 15 -22.21 8.80 7.04
C LYS A 15 -23.37 8.26 6.21
N GLY A 16 -23.93 7.14 6.65
CA GLY A 16 -25.03 6.43 5.98
C GLY A 16 -24.58 5.33 5.02
N CYS A 17 -23.28 5.14 4.80
CA CYS A 17 -22.73 4.01 4.06
C CYS A 17 -22.43 2.83 4.99
N GLU A 18 -22.54 1.59 4.48
CA GLU A 18 -21.89 0.44 5.12
C GLU A 18 -20.39 0.52 4.84
N VAL A 19 -19.58 0.67 5.89
CA VAL A 19 -18.13 0.84 5.76
C VAL A 19 -17.39 -0.35 6.33
N LEU A 20 -16.46 -0.89 5.54
CA LEU A 20 -15.47 -1.88 5.96
C LEU A 20 -14.09 -1.22 6.04
N ILE A 21 -13.37 -1.40 7.15
CA ILE A 21 -11.97 -0.99 7.28
C ILE A 21 -11.12 -2.26 7.25
N GLY A 22 -10.44 -2.49 6.12
CA GLY A 22 -9.60 -3.66 5.91
C GLY A 22 -8.11 -3.40 6.15
N GLU A 23 -7.45 -4.31 6.86
CA GLU A 23 -5.98 -4.34 6.99
C GLU A 23 -5.48 -5.79 6.86
N ALA A 24 -4.23 -5.95 6.45
CA ALA A 24 -3.55 -7.24 6.34
C ALA A 24 -2.16 -7.16 6.99
N SER A 25 -2.14 -7.08 8.33
CA SER A 25 -0.88 -6.91 9.07
C SER A 25 0.10 -8.04 8.74
N SER A 26 1.36 -7.67 8.60
CA SER A 26 2.46 -8.58 8.27
C SER A 26 3.52 -8.66 9.39
N CYS A 27 3.27 -8.05 10.55
CA CYS A 27 4.21 -8.09 11.68
C CYS A 27 3.54 -8.56 12.97
N THR A 28 2.28 -8.16 13.18
CA THR A 28 1.45 -8.54 14.34
C THR A 28 0.11 -9.10 13.88
N ASP A 29 -0.71 -9.65 14.77
CA ASP A 29 -2.11 -9.96 14.47
C ASP A 29 -2.85 -8.67 14.05
N THR A 30 -3.69 -8.77 13.02
CA THR A 30 -4.35 -7.59 12.44
C THR A 30 -5.31 -6.94 13.43
N MET A 31 -6.02 -7.70 14.27
CA MET A 31 -6.94 -7.12 15.25
C MET A 31 -6.18 -6.35 16.33
N THR A 32 -5.05 -6.89 16.79
CA THR A 32 -4.13 -6.15 17.66
C THR A 32 -3.59 -4.88 16.98
N ALA A 33 -3.29 -4.93 15.67
CA ALA A 33 -2.86 -3.72 14.94
C ALA A 33 -3.95 -2.64 14.92
N PHE A 34 -5.22 -3.02 14.75
CA PHE A 34 -6.34 -2.10 14.82
C PHE A 34 -6.49 -1.46 16.19
N GLU A 35 -6.39 -2.25 17.26
CA GLU A 35 -6.44 -1.75 18.64
C GLU A 35 -5.34 -0.72 18.90
N LEU A 36 -4.09 -1.06 18.58
CA LEU A 36 -2.94 -0.18 18.79
C LEU A 36 -3.02 1.10 17.94
N ALA A 37 -3.70 1.06 16.79
CA ALA A 37 -3.91 2.21 15.92
C ALA A 37 -5.13 3.06 16.31
N GLY A 38 -5.94 2.63 17.29
CA GLY A 38 -7.17 3.31 17.71
C GLY A 38 -8.35 3.12 16.74
N TYR A 39 -8.34 2.06 15.93
CA TYR A 39 -9.40 1.82 14.94
C TYR A 39 -10.64 1.15 15.57
N ARG A 40 -10.49 0.55 16.75
CA ARG A 40 -11.63 0.04 17.53
C ARG A 40 -12.60 1.17 17.90
N ASP A 41 -12.07 2.30 18.38
CA ASP A 41 -12.88 3.48 18.70
C ASP A 41 -13.61 4.02 17.47
N LEU A 42 -12.94 4.05 16.30
CA LEU A 42 -13.58 4.44 15.04
C LEU A 42 -14.69 3.47 14.61
N SER A 43 -14.48 2.17 14.82
CA SER A 43 -15.47 1.14 14.53
C SER A 43 -16.73 1.34 15.38
N GLU A 44 -16.58 1.57 16.67
CA GLU A 44 -17.68 1.80 17.61
C GLU A 44 -18.40 3.13 17.33
N GLU A 45 -17.67 4.20 17.06
CA GLU A 45 -18.25 5.53 16.82
C GLU A 45 -19.00 5.63 15.49
N PHE A 46 -18.45 5.07 14.41
CA PHE A 46 -19.00 5.22 13.06
C PHE A 46 -19.80 3.99 12.58
N GLY A 47 -19.84 2.91 13.36
CA GLY A 47 -20.44 1.64 12.95
C GLY A 47 -19.70 0.93 11.82
N ALA A 48 -18.44 1.31 11.57
CA ALA A 48 -17.59 0.69 10.54
C ALA A 48 -17.11 -0.69 11.00
N LYS A 49 -17.10 -1.69 10.11
CA LYS A 49 -16.65 -3.06 10.44
C LYS A 49 -15.15 -3.20 10.18
N LEU A 50 -14.40 -3.64 11.19
CA LEU A 50 -12.98 -3.96 11.05
C LEU A 50 -12.81 -5.37 10.45
N ILE A 51 -12.00 -5.50 9.39
CA ILE A 51 -11.76 -6.78 8.71
C ILE A 51 -10.26 -7.09 8.67
N ASP A 52 -9.90 -8.26 9.19
CA ASP A 52 -8.59 -8.87 8.93
C ASP A 52 -8.59 -9.56 7.57
N LEU A 53 -8.06 -8.87 6.57
CA LEU A 53 -8.02 -9.39 5.20
C LEU A 53 -7.21 -10.70 5.12
N ASN A 54 -6.23 -10.94 6.02
CA ASN A 54 -5.49 -12.20 6.02
C ASN A 54 -6.35 -13.43 6.28
N LYS A 55 -7.52 -13.25 6.92
CA LYS A 55 -8.49 -14.30 7.26
C LYS A 55 -9.72 -14.28 6.34
N ASP A 56 -9.75 -13.38 5.36
CA ASP A 56 -10.84 -13.26 4.39
C ASP A 56 -10.81 -14.39 3.34
N GLU A 57 -11.93 -14.60 2.65
CA GLU A 57 -12.01 -15.52 1.53
C GLU A 57 -11.09 -15.07 0.38
N ILE A 58 -10.39 -16.03 -0.23
CA ILE A 58 -9.39 -15.77 -1.26
C ILE A 58 -10.02 -15.95 -2.64
N ILE A 59 -10.09 -14.88 -3.42
CA ILE A 59 -10.51 -14.93 -4.82
C ILE A 59 -9.28 -14.81 -5.72
N LEU A 60 -9.04 -15.85 -6.53
CA LEU A 60 -7.94 -15.88 -7.48
C LEU A 60 -8.32 -15.19 -8.80
N LYS A 61 -7.94 -13.92 -8.97
CA LYS A 61 -8.27 -13.10 -10.14
C LYS A 61 -7.23 -13.25 -11.26
N ARG A 62 -7.69 -13.39 -12.51
CA ARG A 62 -6.82 -13.36 -13.70
C ARG A 62 -6.36 -11.92 -13.97
N ILE A 63 -5.07 -11.76 -14.26
CA ILE A 63 -4.50 -10.47 -14.61
C ILE A 63 -4.62 -10.29 -16.14
N PRO A 64 -5.22 -9.18 -16.63
CA PRO A 64 -5.41 -8.96 -18.06
C PRO A 64 -4.10 -8.88 -18.85
N ARG A 65 -3.10 -8.15 -18.33
CA ARG A 65 -1.77 -8.00 -18.95
C ARG A 65 -0.68 -8.32 -17.91
N PRO A 66 -0.41 -9.60 -17.64
CA PRO A 66 0.55 -10.04 -16.62
C PRO A 66 1.93 -9.39 -16.78
N VAL A 67 2.48 -8.87 -15.68
CA VAL A 67 3.86 -8.42 -15.56
C VAL A 67 4.74 -9.52 -14.99
N CYS A 68 4.27 -10.22 -13.95
CA CYS A 68 4.98 -11.37 -13.38
C CYS A 68 4.11 -12.55 -12.94
N PHE A 69 2.81 -12.34 -12.71
CA PHE A 69 1.87 -13.41 -12.35
C PHE A 69 0.66 -13.43 -13.29
N ASP A 70 0.19 -14.62 -13.67
CA ASP A 70 -1.03 -14.75 -14.49
C ASP A 70 -2.32 -14.54 -13.68
N ARG A 71 -2.23 -14.83 -12.37
CA ARG A 71 -3.33 -14.74 -11.42
C ARG A 71 -2.84 -14.25 -10.07
N ILE A 72 -3.71 -13.55 -9.34
CA ILE A 72 -3.40 -12.98 -8.03
C ILE A 72 -4.51 -13.25 -7.01
N PRO A 73 -4.17 -13.72 -5.79
CA PRO A 73 -5.14 -14.05 -4.76
C PRO A 73 -5.50 -12.81 -3.95
N ILE A 74 -6.71 -12.29 -4.13
CA ILE A 74 -7.20 -11.06 -3.51
C ILE A 74 -8.30 -11.38 -2.50
N ALA A 75 -8.35 -10.62 -1.41
CA ALA A 75 -9.40 -10.71 -0.41
C ALA A 75 -10.78 -10.41 -1.02
N LYS A 76 -11.76 -11.29 -0.79
CA LYS A 76 -13.10 -11.18 -1.36
C LYS A 76 -13.77 -9.85 -1.00
N SER A 77 -13.65 -9.39 0.24
CA SER A 77 -14.28 -8.14 0.71
C SER A 77 -13.83 -6.93 -0.11
N VAL A 78 -12.57 -6.91 -0.58
CA VAL A 78 -12.04 -5.84 -1.44
C VAL A 78 -12.68 -5.87 -2.83
N LEU A 79 -12.95 -7.06 -3.38
CA LEU A 79 -13.53 -7.22 -4.71
C LEU A 79 -15.04 -7.02 -4.74
N ASP A 80 -15.72 -7.33 -3.64
CA ASP A 80 -17.17 -7.21 -3.50
C ASP A 80 -17.60 -5.77 -3.15
N SER A 81 -16.66 -4.94 -2.67
CA SER A 81 -16.92 -3.54 -2.34
C SER A 81 -17.23 -2.71 -3.59
N GLU A 82 -18.35 -1.98 -3.57
CA GLU A 82 -18.75 -1.08 -4.67
C GLU A 82 -17.80 0.10 -4.84
N PHE A 83 -17.21 0.56 -3.74
CA PHE A 83 -16.26 1.66 -3.69
C PHE A 83 -15.10 1.34 -2.76
N VAL A 84 -13.87 1.47 -3.26
CA VAL A 84 -12.64 1.22 -2.50
C VAL A 84 -11.88 2.53 -2.34
N ILE A 85 -11.60 2.89 -1.08
CA ILE A 85 -10.73 4.01 -0.71
C ILE A 85 -9.41 3.45 -0.20
N ASP A 86 -8.32 3.80 -0.86
CA ASP A 86 -6.97 3.42 -0.44
C ASP A 86 -6.35 4.54 0.40
N ILE A 87 -6.06 4.27 1.68
CA ILE A 87 -5.43 5.23 2.59
C ILE A 87 -4.08 4.69 3.04
N ALA A 88 -3.01 5.30 2.55
CA ALA A 88 -1.64 4.88 2.78
C ALA A 88 -0.84 5.92 3.54
N LYS A 89 0.18 5.47 4.27
CA LYS A 89 1.12 6.37 4.95
C LYS A 89 2.22 6.86 4.00
N LEU A 90 2.59 8.14 4.12
CA LEU A 90 3.76 8.74 3.49
C LEU A 90 5.04 8.14 4.09
N LYS A 91 5.57 7.07 3.48
CA LYS A 91 6.73 6.35 4.04
C LYS A 91 7.67 5.74 3.00
N THR A 92 8.96 5.67 3.36
CA THR A 92 9.97 4.90 2.63
C THR A 92 9.80 3.39 2.84
N HIS A 93 10.40 2.61 1.96
CA HIS A 93 10.44 1.14 2.06
C HIS A 93 11.75 0.61 1.49
N ALA A 94 12.42 -0.32 2.17
CA ALA A 94 13.76 -0.76 1.78
C ALA A 94 13.84 -1.46 0.40
N SER A 95 12.85 -2.32 0.07
CA SER A 95 12.78 -3.01 -1.24
C SER A 95 12.05 -2.25 -2.34
N ALA A 96 10.98 -1.53 -2.01
CA ALA A 96 10.10 -0.84 -2.96
C ALA A 96 10.45 0.66 -3.15
N THR A 97 11.46 1.17 -2.45
CA THR A 97 11.82 2.60 -2.31
C THR A 97 10.82 3.39 -1.47
N VAL A 98 9.53 3.29 -1.79
CA VAL A 98 8.42 3.92 -1.06
C VAL A 98 7.29 2.91 -0.85
N SER A 99 6.41 3.19 0.12
CA SER A 99 5.14 2.45 0.25
C SER A 99 4.03 3.15 -0.52
N LEU A 100 3.48 4.25 0.01
CA LEU A 100 2.38 5.01 -0.61
C LEU A 100 1.21 4.09 -1.03
N CYS A 101 0.31 4.58 -1.89
CA CYS A 101 -0.95 3.91 -2.20
C CYS A 101 -0.73 2.64 -3.06
N MET A 102 0.09 2.71 -4.12
CA MET A 102 0.26 1.55 -5.01
C MET A 102 0.84 0.33 -4.27
N LYS A 103 1.82 0.53 -3.37
CA LYS A 103 2.30 -0.57 -2.52
C LYS A 103 1.24 -0.93 -1.48
N ASN A 104 0.46 0.00 -0.94
CA ASN A 104 -0.55 -0.33 0.09
C ASN A 104 -1.51 -1.44 -0.37
N LEU A 105 -1.89 -1.44 -1.66
CA LEU A 105 -2.69 -2.49 -2.27
C LEU A 105 -2.05 -3.89 -2.23
N PHE A 106 -0.75 -4.02 -1.99
CA PHE A 106 -0.12 -5.31 -1.71
C PHE A 106 -0.74 -6.00 -0.48
N GLY A 107 -1.30 -5.24 0.47
CA GLY A 107 -2.06 -5.77 1.61
C GLY A 107 -3.33 -6.53 1.20
N THR A 108 -3.91 -6.23 0.03
CA THR A 108 -5.09 -6.95 -0.49
C THR A 108 -4.78 -8.36 -0.95
N VAL A 109 -3.49 -8.69 -1.16
CA VAL A 109 -3.03 -10.04 -1.49
C VAL A 109 -3.03 -10.88 -0.24
N VAL A 110 -3.81 -11.95 -0.23
CA VAL A 110 -4.05 -12.77 0.97
C VAL A 110 -3.95 -14.27 0.67
N PRO A 111 -3.63 -15.11 1.66
CA PRO A 111 -3.21 -14.74 3.01
C PRO A 111 -1.75 -14.24 2.99
N ARG A 112 -1.23 -13.89 4.16
CA ARG A 112 0.15 -13.38 4.35
C ARG A 112 1.24 -14.18 3.63
N SER A 113 1.10 -15.51 3.51
CA SER A 113 2.08 -16.36 2.83
C SER A 113 2.29 -15.97 1.36
N ASN A 114 1.24 -15.56 0.65
CA ASN A 114 1.34 -15.10 -0.74
C ASN A 114 2.18 -13.82 -0.82
N ARG A 115 1.97 -12.87 0.10
CA ARG A 115 2.80 -11.65 0.18
C ARG A 115 4.27 -11.97 0.40
N ILE A 116 4.60 -12.93 1.27
CA ILE A 116 5.98 -13.37 1.51
C ILE A 116 6.63 -13.92 0.22
N ILE A 117 5.92 -14.79 -0.50
CA ILE A 117 6.41 -15.40 -1.75
C ILE A 117 6.64 -14.33 -2.84
N MET A 118 5.73 -13.36 -2.91
CA MET A 118 5.73 -12.31 -3.92
C MET A 118 6.66 -11.13 -3.58
N HIS A 119 7.13 -11.02 -2.33
CA HIS A 119 7.87 -9.86 -1.85
C HIS A 119 9.15 -9.57 -2.66
N SER A 120 9.87 -10.62 -3.07
CA SER A 120 11.05 -10.51 -3.96
C SER A 120 10.75 -9.85 -5.32
N MET A 121 9.49 -9.86 -5.76
CA MET A 121 9.01 -9.24 -7.01
C MET A 121 7.97 -8.17 -6.73
N VAL A 122 8.01 -7.53 -5.55
CA VAL A 122 6.97 -6.60 -5.08
C VAL A 122 6.65 -5.51 -6.11
N SER A 123 7.64 -5.00 -6.84
CA SER A 123 7.40 -3.95 -7.83
C SER A 123 6.52 -4.40 -9.00
N GLN A 124 6.76 -5.60 -9.52
CA GLN A 124 5.93 -6.17 -10.58
C GLN A 124 4.59 -6.65 -10.04
N ALA A 125 4.59 -7.27 -8.85
CA ALA A 125 3.38 -7.72 -8.17
C ALA A 125 2.40 -6.56 -7.95
N VAL A 126 2.90 -5.40 -7.53
CA VAL A 126 2.09 -4.17 -7.40
C VAL A 126 1.43 -3.83 -8.73
N CYS A 127 2.18 -3.80 -9.84
CA CYS A 127 1.62 -3.49 -11.16
C CYS A 127 0.58 -4.51 -11.64
N ASP A 128 0.73 -5.78 -11.24
CA ASP A 128 -0.26 -6.83 -11.46
C ASP A 128 -1.55 -6.59 -10.64
N ILE A 129 -1.42 -6.18 -9.37
CA ILE A 129 -2.56 -5.84 -8.49
C ILE A 129 -3.39 -4.69 -9.08
N LEU A 130 -2.75 -3.64 -9.59
CA LEU A 130 -3.44 -2.45 -10.12
C LEU A 130 -4.40 -2.73 -11.27
N GLN A 131 -4.24 -3.87 -11.93
CA GLN A 131 -5.13 -4.28 -13.02
C GLN A 131 -6.41 -4.93 -12.51
N VAL A 132 -6.41 -5.38 -11.25
CA VAL A 132 -7.48 -6.14 -10.62
C VAL A 132 -8.19 -5.31 -9.54
N VAL A 133 -7.43 -4.61 -8.70
CA VAL A 133 -7.94 -3.75 -7.63
C VAL A 133 -7.77 -2.30 -8.08
N LYS A 134 -8.90 -1.59 -8.21
CA LYS A 134 -8.95 -0.22 -8.72
C LYS A 134 -9.67 0.68 -7.72
N PRO A 135 -8.95 1.20 -6.70
CA PRO A 135 -9.54 2.16 -5.79
C PRO A 135 -9.99 3.41 -6.53
N GLN A 136 -11.15 3.92 -6.13
CA GLN A 136 -11.77 5.10 -6.72
C GLN A 136 -11.29 6.39 -6.06
N LEU A 137 -10.73 6.31 -4.85
CA LEU A 137 -10.09 7.40 -4.15
C LEU A 137 -8.83 6.90 -3.45
N ASN A 138 -7.73 7.62 -3.61
CA ASN A 138 -6.43 7.27 -3.06
C ASN A 138 -5.93 8.45 -2.23
N ILE A 139 -5.51 8.19 -0.99
CA ILE A 139 -5.07 9.20 -0.03
C ILE A 139 -3.75 8.75 0.57
N ILE A 140 -2.73 9.57 0.41
CA ILE A 140 -1.48 9.46 1.14
C ILE A 140 -1.56 10.43 2.32
N GLU A 141 -1.54 9.91 3.54
CA GLU A 141 -1.42 10.73 4.75
C GLU A 141 0.01 10.71 5.29
N GLY A 142 0.52 11.91 5.55
CA GLY A 142 1.84 12.15 6.11
C GLY A 142 1.79 13.19 7.21
N ILE A 143 0.76 13.17 8.06
CA ILE A 143 0.71 14.03 9.27
C ILE A 143 2.02 13.85 10.03
N ILE A 144 2.30 12.58 10.33
CA ILE A 144 3.62 12.06 10.66
C ILE A 144 3.94 11.03 9.58
N GLY A 145 4.88 11.31 8.68
CA GLY A 145 5.39 10.31 7.76
C GLY A 145 6.55 9.52 8.39
N ASN A 146 7.12 8.59 7.63
CA ASN A 146 8.17 7.70 8.12
C ASN A 146 9.30 7.50 7.11
N GLN A 147 10.53 7.83 7.50
CA GLN A 147 11.72 7.71 6.65
C GLN A 147 12.61 6.54 7.09
N MET A 148 13.76 6.37 6.42
CA MET A 148 14.82 5.40 6.70
C MET A 148 14.44 3.92 6.50
N ASP A 149 13.48 3.38 7.24
CA ASP A 149 13.12 1.96 7.27
C ASP A 149 11.62 1.78 7.57
N GLU A 150 11.00 0.73 7.02
CA GLU A 150 9.57 0.47 7.21
C GLU A 150 9.22 -0.31 8.49
N VAL A 151 10.20 -0.91 9.16
CA VAL A 151 10.05 -1.68 10.40
C VAL A 151 10.44 -0.83 11.60
N HIS A 152 11.61 -0.21 11.52
CA HIS A 152 12.14 0.68 12.53
C HIS A 152 11.72 2.10 12.19
N SER A 153 10.66 2.55 12.86
CA SER A 153 10.06 3.86 12.61
C SER A 153 11.09 4.98 12.83
N SER A 154 11.27 5.83 11.83
CA SER A 154 11.95 7.12 11.92
C SER A 154 10.96 8.22 11.51
N PRO A 155 10.13 8.71 12.45
CA PRO A 155 9.02 9.60 12.13
C PRO A 155 9.50 10.97 11.62
N VAL A 156 8.73 11.56 10.71
CA VAL A 156 8.94 12.90 10.17
C VAL A 156 7.62 13.66 10.20
N HIS A 157 7.55 14.77 10.92
CA HIS A 157 6.39 15.67 10.93
C HIS A 157 6.25 16.37 9.58
N SER A 158 5.71 15.65 8.58
CA SER A 158 5.68 16.14 7.21
C SER A 158 4.51 17.09 7.01
N LYS A 159 3.38 16.83 7.68
CA LYS A 159 2.14 17.59 7.57
C LYS A 159 1.64 17.68 6.13
N ILE A 160 1.81 16.59 5.38
CA ILE A 160 1.44 16.50 3.97
C ILE A 160 0.30 15.50 3.84
N MET A 161 -0.72 15.85 3.05
CA MET A 161 -1.69 14.90 2.53
C MET A 161 -1.78 15.07 1.03
N VAL A 162 -1.85 13.95 0.31
CA VAL A 162 -2.05 13.93 -1.14
C VAL A 162 -3.26 13.06 -1.41
N GLY A 163 -4.25 13.56 -2.14
CA GLY A 163 -5.48 12.83 -2.42
C GLY A 163 -5.90 12.97 -3.88
N GLY A 164 -6.43 11.90 -4.46
CA GLY A 164 -6.94 11.94 -5.82
C GLY A 164 -7.50 10.61 -6.34
N PRO A 165 -8.25 10.65 -7.46
CA PRO A 165 -8.87 9.45 -8.03
C PRO A 165 -7.87 8.61 -8.85
N ASP A 166 -6.84 9.21 -9.45
CA ASP A 166 -5.81 8.46 -10.18
C ASP A 166 -4.66 8.06 -9.25
N LEU A 167 -4.60 6.77 -8.96
CA LEU A 167 -3.65 6.15 -8.05
C LEU A 167 -2.18 6.42 -8.43
N LEU A 168 -1.83 6.34 -9.72
CA LEU A 168 -0.47 6.61 -10.18
C LEU A 168 -0.08 8.08 -9.94
N SER A 169 -0.96 9.02 -10.27
CA SER A 169 -0.73 10.46 -10.06
C SER A 169 -0.53 10.80 -8.59
N VAL A 170 -1.31 10.19 -7.70
CA VAL A 170 -1.19 10.36 -6.24
C VAL A 170 0.19 9.92 -5.75
N ASP A 171 0.66 8.75 -6.17
CA ASP A 171 2.00 8.26 -5.78
C ASP A 171 3.15 9.07 -6.41
N LEU A 172 2.99 9.57 -7.65
CA LEU A 172 3.97 10.45 -8.29
C LEU A 172 4.16 11.75 -7.48
N VAL A 173 3.05 12.36 -7.05
CA VAL A 173 3.09 13.57 -6.20
C VAL A 173 3.65 13.23 -4.83
N GLY A 174 3.21 12.14 -4.22
CA GLY A 174 3.72 11.67 -2.93
C GLY A 174 5.24 11.48 -2.92
N CYS A 175 5.80 10.88 -3.97
CA CYS A 175 7.26 10.75 -4.12
C CYS A 175 7.97 12.10 -4.17
N ARG A 176 7.47 13.03 -4.99
CA ARG A 176 8.06 14.37 -5.11
C ARG A 176 7.98 15.14 -3.80
N CYS A 177 6.87 15.02 -3.06
CA CYS A 177 6.72 15.56 -1.71
C CYS A 177 7.74 14.98 -0.71
N MET A 178 8.18 13.74 -0.89
CA MET A 178 9.26 13.10 -0.10
C MET A 178 10.67 13.42 -0.61
N GLY A 179 10.80 14.22 -1.66
CA GLY A 179 12.07 14.48 -2.34
C GLY A 179 12.69 13.24 -2.98
N ILE A 180 11.85 12.31 -3.40
CA ILE A 180 12.24 11.09 -4.12
C ILE A 180 11.80 11.25 -5.57
N GLU A 181 12.75 11.12 -6.49
CA GLU A 181 12.43 11.13 -7.92
C GLU A 181 11.61 9.89 -8.28
N PRO A 182 10.45 10.03 -8.95
CA PRO A 182 9.62 8.88 -9.33
C PRO A 182 10.35 7.81 -10.14
N ASP A 183 11.39 8.19 -10.89
CA ASP A 183 12.20 7.25 -11.68
C ASP A 183 13.17 6.39 -10.84
N ASP A 184 13.41 6.77 -9.58
CA ASP A 184 14.08 5.90 -8.60
C ASP A 184 13.14 4.81 -8.06
N VAL A 185 11.83 4.93 -8.32
CA VAL A 185 10.81 4.02 -7.79
C VAL A 185 10.40 3.03 -8.87
N ARG A 186 10.90 1.80 -8.75
CA ARG A 186 10.78 0.77 -9.79
C ARG A 186 9.33 0.45 -10.19
N HIS A 187 8.40 0.39 -9.24
CA HIS A 187 6.99 0.10 -9.54
C HIS A 187 6.29 1.28 -10.26
N LEU A 188 6.66 2.53 -9.96
CA LEU A 188 6.14 3.69 -10.68
C LEU A 188 6.63 3.72 -12.13
N ARG A 189 7.92 3.44 -12.38
CA ARG A 189 8.46 3.29 -13.73
C ARG A 189 7.75 2.22 -14.56
N ILE A 190 7.52 1.05 -13.95
CA ILE A 190 6.79 -0.03 -14.63
C ILE A 190 5.35 0.40 -14.90
N ALA A 191 4.68 1.01 -13.92
CA ALA A 191 3.31 1.48 -14.07
C ALA A 191 3.17 2.54 -15.17
N ARG A 192 4.05 3.54 -15.25
CA ARG A 192 4.07 4.55 -16.32
C ARG A 192 4.23 3.92 -17.71
N ARG A 193 5.06 2.88 -17.83
CA ARG A 193 5.24 2.14 -19.09
C ARG A 193 3.99 1.35 -19.51
N ILE A 194 3.24 0.78 -18.58
CA ILE A 194 2.10 -0.10 -18.86
C ILE A 194 0.77 0.66 -18.95
N PHE A 195 0.59 1.65 -18.09
CA PHE A 195 -0.65 2.41 -17.93
C PHE A 195 -0.55 3.83 -18.51
N GLY A 196 0.58 4.16 -19.12
CA GLY A 196 0.85 5.47 -19.71
C GLY A 196 1.35 6.49 -18.69
N GLU A 197 1.89 7.57 -19.24
CA GLU A 197 2.28 8.75 -18.47
C GLU A 197 1.06 9.44 -17.86
N ARG A 198 1.31 10.30 -16.87
CA ARG A 198 0.30 11.16 -16.27
C ARG A 198 0.73 12.61 -16.41
N ASP A 199 -0.14 13.40 -16.99
CA ASP A 199 -0.08 14.86 -16.86
C ASP A 199 -0.76 15.23 -15.55
N VAL A 200 0.04 15.49 -14.51
CA VAL A 200 -0.46 15.66 -13.15
C VAL A 200 -0.61 17.14 -12.84
N ARG A 201 -1.86 17.56 -12.65
CA ARG A 201 -2.20 18.87 -12.10
C ARG A 201 -2.54 18.75 -10.62
N THR A 202 -1.81 19.46 -9.77
CA THR A 202 -2.11 19.57 -8.35
C THR A 202 -3.03 20.76 -8.07
N VAL A 203 -3.83 20.64 -7.01
CA VAL A 203 -4.64 21.72 -6.43
C VAL A 203 -4.25 21.83 -4.95
N GLY A 204 -4.14 23.06 -4.43
CA GLY A 204 -3.63 23.32 -3.09
C GLY A 204 -2.19 23.85 -3.11
N GLU A 205 -1.40 23.48 -2.11
CA GLU A 205 0.00 23.91 -1.98
C GLU A 205 0.88 23.33 -3.11
N ARG A 206 1.91 24.08 -3.52
CA ARG A 206 2.87 23.57 -4.50
C ARG A 206 3.77 22.52 -3.87
N VAL A 207 4.12 21.50 -4.64
CA VAL A 207 4.94 20.38 -4.17
C VAL A 207 6.28 20.87 -3.64
N GLU A 208 6.85 21.88 -4.29
CA GLU A 208 8.13 22.50 -3.95
C GLU A 208 8.10 23.17 -2.58
N ASP A 209 6.95 23.75 -2.18
CA ASP A 209 6.79 24.47 -0.92
C ASP A 209 6.65 23.51 0.28
N VAL A 210 6.08 22.33 0.04
CA VAL A 210 5.84 21.33 1.10
C VAL A 210 6.92 20.25 1.17
N LYS A 211 7.76 20.12 0.13
CA LYS A 211 8.77 19.07 -0.03
C LYS A 211 9.58 18.83 1.24
N LYS A 212 9.66 17.56 1.65
CA LYS A 212 10.53 17.08 2.73
C LYS A 212 11.50 16.08 2.14
N ASN A 213 12.80 16.29 2.27
CA ASN A 213 13.81 15.36 1.75
C ASN A 213 13.96 14.16 2.70
N TYR A 214 13.23 13.08 2.42
CA TYR A 214 13.27 11.88 3.24
C TYR A 214 14.61 11.17 3.11
N LYS A 215 15.18 10.77 4.24
CA LYS A 215 16.36 9.91 4.25
C LYS A 215 15.97 8.48 3.92
N ARG A 216 16.81 7.80 3.12
CA ARG A 216 16.67 6.39 2.77
C ARG A 216 17.81 5.61 3.42
N SER A 217 17.50 4.49 4.07
CA SER A 217 18.51 3.56 4.56
C SER A 217 18.13 2.13 4.23
N ARG A 218 19.11 1.23 4.28
CA ARG A 218 18.89 -0.21 4.22
C ARG A 218 19.51 -0.83 5.46
N LEU A 219 18.71 -0.94 6.52
CA LEU A 219 19.18 -1.59 7.75
C LEU A 219 19.53 -3.06 7.45
N ALA A 220 20.66 -3.53 7.99
CA ALA A 220 21.16 -4.88 7.72
C ALA A 220 20.15 -5.97 8.12
N SER A 221 19.44 -5.79 9.24
CA SER A 221 18.39 -6.70 9.70
C SER A 221 17.23 -6.82 8.70
N THR A 222 16.78 -5.69 8.15
CA THR A 222 15.76 -5.64 7.09
C THR A 222 16.23 -6.37 5.82
N MET A 223 17.49 -6.17 5.43
CA MET A 223 18.09 -6.83 4.28
C MET A 223 18.20 -8.36 4.47
N VAL A 224 18.59 -8.82 5.66
CA VAL A 224 18.65 -10.27 5.98
C VAL A 224 17.27 -10.91 5.89
N ARG A 225 16.24 -10.27 6.46
CA ARG A 225 14.85 -10.75 6.34
C ARG A 225 14.46 -10.91 4.87
N TYR A 226 14.74 -9.91 4.04
CA TYR A 226 14.37 -9.95 2.62
C TYR A 226 15.15 -11.00 1.83
N ALA A 227 16.41 -11.27 2.18
CA ALA A 227 17.15 -12.37 1.59
C ALA A 227 16.47 -13.72 1.89
N LEU A 228 16.06 -13.96 3.14
CA LEU A 228 15.35 -15.17 3.53
C LEU A 228 13.99 -15.32 2.82
N GLU A 229 13.22 -14.23 2.71
CA GLU A 229 11.96 -14.22 1.96
C GLU A 229 12.18 -14.51 0.47
N SER A 230 13.26 -13.98 -0.11
CA SER A 230 13.62 -14.22 -1.51
C SER A 230 13.97 -15.69 -1.76
N VAL A 231 14.73 -16.32 -0.86
CA VAL A 231 15.02 -17.76 -0.91
C VAL A 231 13.73 -18.57 -0.83
N ARG A 232 12.85 -18.28 0.13
CA ARG A 232 11.55 -18.96 0.26
C ARG A 232 10.69 -18.82 -0.99
N GLY A 233 10.62 -17.61 -1.55
CA GLY A 233 9.88 -17.34 -2.79
C GLY A 233 10.47 -18.08 -4.00
N ALA A 234 11.80 -18.17 -4.10
CA ALA A 234 12.48 -18.89 -5.17
C ALA A 234 12.23 -20.41 -5.09
N VAL A 235 12.36 -21.00 -3.90
CA VAL A 235 12.08 -22.43 -3.66
C VAL A 235 10.63 -22.76 -4.04
N TYR A 236 9.66 -21.96 -3.57
CA TYR A 236 8.26 -22.16 -3.88
C TYR A 236 7.97 -22.13 -5.39
N ARG A 237 8.54 -21.16 -6.12
CA ARG A 237 8.39 -21.05 -7.58
C ARG A 237 9.05 -22.22 -8.32
N GLY A 238 10.19 -22.70 -7.83
CA GLY A 238 10.87 -23.88 -8.38
C GLY A 238 10.02 -25.14 -8.27
N MET A 239 9.44 -25.39 -7.08
CA MET A 239 8.54 -26.53 -6.86
C MET A 239 7.30 -26.47 -7.76
N ARG A 240 6.73 -25.28 -7.97
CA ARG A 240 5.53 -25.11 -8.79
C ARG A 240 5.74 -25.24 -10.31
N ARG A 241 6.99 -25.23 -10.79
CA ARG A 241 7.32 -25.50 -12.20
C ARG A 241 7.53 -26.98 -12.49
N LEU A 242 7.64 -27.80 -11.44
CA LEU A 242 7.86 -29.25 -11.51
C LEU A 242 6.55 -30.06 -11.42
N VAL A 243 5.41 -29.38 -11.24
CA VAL A 243 4.05 -29.93 -11.15
C VAL A 243 3.20 -29.25 -12.20
#